data_AF-A0A3M6TYP2-F1
#
_entry.id   AF-A0A3M6TYP2-F1
#
_cell.length_a   1.000
_cell.length_b   1.000
_cell.length_c   1.000
_cell.angle_alpha   90.00
_cell.angle_beta   90.00
_cell.angle_gamma   90.00
#
_symmetry.space_group_name_H-M   'P 1'
#
loop_
_entity.id
_entity.type
_entity.pdbx_description
1 polymer ?
#
loop_
_entity_poly.entity_id
_entity_poly.type
_entity_poly.pdbx_seq_one_letter_code
_entity_poly.pdbx_strand_id
1 'polypeptide(L)'
;MKIALYLIGAAWMVYVLVDAGKGKAHNNKGSHKSSHDEGHKLPCTPEEVQKIGCANGGTCFALERGPTKLRCKCADGFTGQRCLHQIIERDLQGTQEPSLEIK
;
A
#
# COMPACT_ATOMS: atom_id res chain seq x y z
N MET A 1 -4.44 -66.45 -17.37
CA MET A 1 -5.59 -65.54 -17.10
C MET A 1 -5.41 -64.65 -15.85
N LYS A 2 -4.67 -65.08 -14.81
CA LYS A 2 -4.43 -64.26 -13.59
C LYS A 2 -3.49 -63.05 -13.78
N ILE A 3 -2.55 -63.14 -14.73
CA ILE A 3 -1.55 -62.08 -15.01
C ILE A 3 -2.21 -60.81 -15.57
N ALA A 4 -3.27 -60.95 -16.38
CA ALA A 4 -3.98 -59.81 -16.95
C ALA A 4 -4.66 -58.94 -15.87
N LEU A 5 -5.18 -59.56 -14.80
CA LEU A 5 -5.79 -58.84 -13.68
C LEU A 5 -4.74 -58.05 -12.87
N TYR A 6 -3.52 -58.59 -12.74
CA TYR A 6 -2.41 -57.88 -12.10
C TYR A 6 -1.94 -56.65 -12.87
N LEU A 7 -1.88 -56.73 -14.21
CA LEU A 7 -1.46 -55.61 -15.05
C LEU A 7 -2.49 -54.47 -15.03
N ILE A 8 -3.79 -54.80 -15.03
CA ILE A 8 -4.86 -53.81 -14.93
C ILE A 8 -4.82 -53.13 -13.55
N GLY A 9 -4.61 -53.89 -12.47
CA GLY A 9 -4.50 -53.35 -11.11
C GLY A 9 -3.27 -52.47 -10.90
N ALA A 10 -2.11 -52.88 -11.43
CA ALA A 10 -0.88 -52.10 -11.36
C ALA A 10 -0.99 -50.78 -12.15
N ALA A 11 -1.61 -50.80 -13.33
CA ALA A 11 -1.83 -49.60 -14.13
C ALA A 11 -2.75 -48.59 -13.42
N TRP A 12 -3.84 -49.06 -12.79
CA TRP A 12 -4.72 -48.21 -11.98
C TRP A 12 -4.00 -47.61 -10.77
N MET A 13 -3.20 -48.41 -10.04
CA MET A 13 -2.42 -47.91 -8.90
C MET A 13 -1.39 -46.84 -9.31
N VAL A 14 -0.72 -47.02 -10.44
CA VAL A 14 0.21 -46.02 -10.98
C VAL A 14 -0.53 -44.76 -11.42
N TYR A 15 -1.71 -44.87 -12.03
CA TYR A 15 -2.53 -43.73 -12.44
C TYR A 15 -2.95 -42.87 -11.24
N VAL A 16 -3.42 -43.50 -10.15
CA VAL A 16 -3.85 -42.79 -8.93
C VAL A 16 -2.71 -41.99 -8.27
N LEU A 17 -1.45 -42.41 -8.43
CA LEU A 17 -0.30 -41.72 -7.86
C LEU A 17 0.17 -40.48 -8.65
N VAL A 18 -0.23 -40.32 -9.92
CA VAL A 18 0.30 -39.26 -10.82
C VAL A 18 -0.40 -37.90 -10.67
N ASP A 19 -1.62 -37.82 -10.12
CA ASP A 19 -2.42 -36.58 -10.12
C ASP A 19 -2.23 -35.66 -8.89
N ALA A 20 -1.22 -35.89 -8.07
CA ALA A 20 -0.92 -35.05 -6.92
C ALA A 20 -0.19 -33.75 -7.32
N GLY A 21 -0.96 -32.69 -7.59
CA GLY A 21 -0.60 -31.33 -7.17
C GLY A 21 -0.05 -30.38 -8.23
N LYS A 22 -0.93 -29.84 -9.09
CA LYS A 22 -0.64 -28.61 -9.86
C LYS A 22 -1.25 -27.39 -9.17
N GLY A 23 -0.63 -26.97 -8.06
CA GLY A 23 -0.98 -25.72 -7.37
C GLY A 23 -0.53 -24.50 -8.17
N LYS A 24 -1.43 -23.52 -8.36
CA LYS A 24 -1.15 -22.23 -9.00
C LYS A 24 -0.51 -21.29 -7.97
N ALA A 25 0.73 -20.86 -8.19
CA ALA A 25 1.35 -19.82 -7.38
C ALA A 25 0.76 -18.44 -7.75
N HIS A 26 0.21 -17.74 -6.74
CA HIS A 26 -0.26 -16.37 -6.86
C HIS A 26 0.93 -15.39 -6.88
N ASN A 27 0.94 -14.44 -7.82
CA ASN A 27 1.92 -13.36 -7.87
C ASN A 27 1.55 -12.31 -6.81
N ASN A 28 2.41 -12.15 -5.80
CA ASN A 28 2.25 -11.12 -4.79
C ASN A 28 2.83 -9.81 -5.33
N LYS A 29 1.96 -8.93 -5.85
CA LYS A 29 2.34 -7.53 -6.12
C LYS A 29 2.53 -6.81 -4.80
N GLY A 30 3.68 -7.02 -4.17
CA GLY A 30 4.16 -6.20 -3.07
C GLY A 30 4.35 -4.77 -3.57
N SER A 31 3.52 -3.86 -3.07
CA SER A 31 3.63 -2.43 -3.31
C SER A 31 5.04 -1.96 -2.89
N HIS A 32 5.79 -1.34 -3.80
CA HIS A 32 7.06 -0.69 -3.50
C HIS A 32 6.84 0.32 -2.36
N LYS A 33 7.15 -0.07 -1.13
CA LYS A 33 7.31 0.88 -0.03
C LYS A 33 8.70 1.49 -0.21
N SER A 34 8.74 2.60 -0.95
CA SER A 34 9.94 3.39 -1.19
C SER A 34 10.63 3.67 0.13
N SER A 35 11.73 2.96 0.35
CA SER A 35 12.59 3.10 1.52
C SER A 35 13.46 4.33 1.30
N HIS A 36 12.92 5.49 1.69
CA HIS A 36 13.70 6.62 2.14
C HIS A 36 13.08 7.05 3.47
N ASP A 37 13.71 6.58 4.53
CA ASP A 37 13.68 7.01 5.92
C ASP A 37 12.59 8.03 6.33
N GLU A 38 11.45 7.53 6.82
CA GLU A 38 10.51 8.26 7.70
C GLU A 38 9.77 7.17 8.50
N GLY A 39 10.46 6.53 9.45
CA GLY A 39 10.12 5.27 10.14
C GLY A 39 8.79 5.18 10.90
N HIS A 40 7.88 6.13 10.69
CA HIS A 40 6.60 6.20 11.38
C HIS A 40 5.38 6.42 10.47
N LYS A 41 5.52 6.56 9.14
CA LYS A 41 4.36 6.74 8.24
C LYS A 41 3.73 5.40 7.84
N LEU A 42 2.63 5.05 8.49
CA LEU A 42 1.81 3.88 8.21
C LEU A 42 0.63 4.24 7.30
N PRO A 43 0.17 3.34 6.41
CA PRO A 43 -1.08 3.53 5.70
C PRO A 43 -2.25 3.54 6.69
N CYS A 44 -3.24 4.41 6.46
CA CYS A 44 -4.44 4.47 7.29
C CYS A 44 -5.35 3.25 7.09
N THR A 45 -6.10 2.87 8.11
CA THR A 45 -7.21 1.92 8.00
C THR A 45 -8.43 2.56 7.31
N PRO A 46 -9.39 1.78 6.79
CA PRO A 46 -10.62 2.32 6.19
C PRO A 46 -11.42 3.23 7.13
N GLU A 47 -11.43 2.90 8.43
CA GLU A 47 -12.12 3.69 9.46
C GLU A 47 -11.44 5.05 9.67
N GLU A 48 -10.11 5.05 9.68
CA GLU A 48 -9.30 6.27 9.82
C GLU A 48 -9.43 7.18 8.60
N VAL A 49 -9.47 6.59 7.39
CA VAL A 49 -9.73 7.33 6.14
C VAL A 49 -11.08 8.02 6.20
N GLN A 50 -12.11 7.35 6.70
CA GLN A 50 -13.44 7.95 6.85
C GLN A 50 -13.45 9.07 7.89
N LYS A 51 -12.65 8.94 8.97
CA LYS A 51 -12.53 9.93 10.04
C LYS A 51 -11.85 11.23 9.57
N ILE A 52 -10.69 11.15 8.90
CA ILE A 52 -9.96 12.36 8.47
C ILE A 52 -10.37 12.84 7.08
N GLY A 53 -10.75 11.96 6.15
CA GLY A 53 -11.19 12.26 4.78
C GLY A 53 -10.33 13.31 4.06
N CYS A 54 -9.17 12.91 3.54
CA CYS A 54 -8.31 13.79 2.74
C CYS A 54 -8.98 14.14 1.40
N ALA A 55 -9.05 15.42 1.04
CA ALA A 55 -9.64 15.91 -0.20
C ALA A 55 -8.58 16.07 -1.31
N ASN A 56 -9.04 16.41 -2.53
CA ASN A 56 -8.20 16.86 -3.65
C ASN A 56 -7.00 15.94 -3.97
N GLY A 57 -7.22 14.62 -3.93
CA GLY A 57 -6.17 13.64 -4.22
C GLY A 57 -5.16 13.42 -3.08
N GLY A 58 -5.44 13.92 -1.87
CA GLY A 58 -4.58 13.70 -0.70
C GLY A 58 -4.57 12.24 -0.23
N THR A 59 -3.42 11.77 0.25
CA THR A 59 -3.22 10.41 0.78
C THR A 59 -3.14 10.41 2.31
N CYS A 60 -3.91 9.57 2.97
CA CYS A 60 -3.89 9.44 4.44
C CYS A 60 -2.69 8.60 4.92
N PHE A 61 -2.01 9.08 5.95
CA PHE A 61 -1.02 8.28 6.70
C PHE A 61 -1.12 8.52 8.22
N ALA A 62 -0.80 7.51 9.00
CA ALA A 62 -0.68 7.57 10.45
C ALA A 62 0.79 7.67 10.85
N LEU A 63 1.13 8.53 11.83
CA LEU A 63 2.50 8.69 12.34
C LEU A 63 2.83 7.77 13.52
N GLU A 64 1.93 6.89 13.95
CA GLU A 64 2.13 5.89 15.00
C GLU A 64 1.00 4.86 14.93
N ARG A 65 1.15 3.70 15.57
CA ARG A 65 0.06 2.73 15.76
C ARG A 65 -0.98 3.31 16.75
N GLY A 66 -1.83 4.22 16.29
CA GLY A 66 -2.90 4.79 17.11
C GLY A 66 -3.75 5.86 16.41
N PRO A 67 -5.01 6.05 16.82
CA PRO A 67 -6.01 6.89 16.14
C PRO A 67 -5.76 8.41 16.24
N THR A 68 -4.68 8.82 16.90
CA THR A 68 -4.42 10.20 17.33
C THR A 68 -3.45 10.96 16.45
N LYS A 69 -2.68 10.29 15.58
CA LYS A 69 -1.73 10.97 14.68
C LYS A 69 -1.99 10.69 13.19
N LEU A 70 -3.26 10.84 12.78
CA LEU A 70 -3.67 10.82 11.37
C LEU A 70 -3.34 12.13 10.68
N ARG A 71 -2.69 12.08 9.52
CA ARG A 71 -2.35 13.25 8.68
C ARG A 71 -2.62 12.94 7.21
N CYS A 72 -2.85 13.98 6.42
CA CYS A 72 -2.97 13.90 4.97
C CYS A 72 -1.69 14.40 4.31
N LYS A 73 -1.18 13.63 3.35
CA LYS A 73 -0.20 14.11 2.36
C LYS A 73 -0.98 14.72 1.21
N CYS A 74 -0.90 16.02 1.02
CA CYS A 74 -1.62 16.72 -0.04
C CYS A 74 -0.96 16.53 -1.40
N ALA A 75 -1.77 16.55 -2.46
CA ALA A 75 -1.29 16.67 -3.82
C ALA A 75 -0.71 18.07 -4.06
N ASP A 76 0.08 18.21 -5.13
CA ASP A 76 0.71 19.48 -5.49
C ASP A 76 -0.36 20.57 -5.69
N GLY A 77 -0.09 21.76 -5.17
CA GLY A 77 -1.03 22.87 -5.22
C GLY A 77 -2.17 22.80 -4.19
N PHE A 78 -2.14 21.88 -3.21
CA PHE A 78 -3.11 21.85 -2.11
C PHE A 78 -2.46 21.83 -0.73
N THR A 79 -3.14 22.41 0.26
CA THR A 79 -2.65 22.56 1.63
C THR A 79 -3.77 22.45 2.68
N GLY A 80 -3.38 22.51 3.95
CA GLY A 80 -4.23 22.34 5.12
C GLY A 80 -4.32 20.89 5.59
N GLN A 81 -4.89 20.68 6.78
CA GLN A 81 -4.91 19.36 7.44
C GLN A 81 -5.60 18.26 6.63
N ARG A 82 -6.58 18.63 5.80
CA ARG A 82 -7.36 17.74 4.94
C ARG A 82 -7.19 18.04 3.45
N CYS A 83 -6.20 18.87 3.08
CA CYS A 83 -5.96 19.27 1.69
C CYS A 83 -7.15 19.98 1.01
N LEU A 84 -7.92 20.74 1.79
CA LEU A 84 -9.12 21.44 1.31
C LEU A 84 -8.80 22.77 0.61
N HIS A 85 -7.65 23.37 0.92
CA HIS A 85 -7.27 24.67 0.39
C HIS A 85 -6.32 24.50 -0.80
N GLN A 86 -6.56 25.24 -1.87
CA GLN A 86 -5.63 25.31 -3.00
C GLN A 86 -4.54 26.35 -2.67
N ILE A 87 -3.29 25.98 -2.89
CA ILE A 87 -2.15 26.89 -2.83
C ILE A 87 -2.26 27.78 -4.07
N ILE A 88 -2.53 29.05 -3.86
CA ILE A 88 -2.43 30.04 -4.93
C ILE A 88 -0.96 30.36 -5.03
N GLU A 89 -0.42 30.48 -6.23
CA GLU A 89 1.03 30.63 -6.49
C GLU A 89 1.72 31.77 -5.69
N ARG A 90 0.94 32.72 -5.15
CA ARG A 90 1.39 33.75 -4.19
C ARG A 90 1.87 33.18 -2.84
N ASP A 91 1.43 32.00 -2.44
CA ASP A 91 1.79 31.33 -1.18
C ASP A 91 3.05 30.45 -1.31
N LEU A 92 3.49 30.13 -2.54
CA LEU A 92 4.75 29.42 -2.81
C LEU A 92 5.99 30.32 -2.68
N GLN A 93 5.79 31.64 -2.56
CA GLN A 93 6.84 32.60 -2.23
C GLN A 93 7.08 32.72 -0.71
N GLY A 94 6.51 31.83 0.11
CA GLY A 94 6.52 31.89 1.58
C GLY A 94 7.65 31.15 2.30
N THR A 95 8.74 30.76 1.62
CA THR A 95 10.00 30.29 2.26
C THR A 95 11.26 30.90 1.65
N GLN A 96 11.17 32.13 1.15
CA GLN A 96 12.30 33.03 1.36
C GLN A 96 12.02 33.72 2.69
N GLU A 97 12.67 33.29 3.76
CA GLU A 97 13.01 34.22 4.82
C GLU A 97 13.91 35.29 4.16
N PRO A 98 13.46 36.55 3.94
CA PRO A 98 14.44 37.60 3.79
C PRO A 98 15.10 37.72 5.16
N SER A 99 16.28 37.09 5.29
CA SER A 99 17.21 37.33 6.38
C SER A 99 17.28 38.84 6.54
N LEU A 100 16.75 39.33 7.66
CA LEU A 100 16.71 40.73 8.01
C LEU A 100 18.14 41.09 8.45
N GLU A 101 19.07 41.16 7.50
CA GLU A 101 20.39 41.74 7.70
C GLU A 101 20.22 43.25 7.76
N ILE A 102 19.99 43.73 8.99
CA ILE A 102 20.07 45.12 9.38
C ILE A 102 21.48 45.63 9.03
N LYS A 103 21.54 46.68 8.22
CA LYS A 103 22.76 47.47 7.96
C LYS A 103 22.70 48.79 8.70
#